data_AF-A0A5P5ZKU1-F1
#
_entry.id   AF-A0A5P5ZKU1-F1
#
_cell.length_a   1.000
_cell.length_b   1.000
_cell.length_c   1.000
_cell.angle_alpha   90.00
_cell.angle_beta   90.00
_cell.angle_gamma   90.00
#
_symmetry.space_group_name_H-M   'P 1'
#
loop_
_entity.id
_entity.type
_entity.pdbx_description
1 polymer ?
#
loop_
_entity_poly.entity_id
_entity_poly.type
_entity_poly.pdbx_seq_one_letter_code
_entity_poly.pdbx_strand_id
1 'polypeptide(L)'
;MTLAGVTNRIKRIEKAQHPSGRKMLITYAVYDKWLVKYDGEVFDTLEQAIDYLKHKYRPAKVLINDYTYNLFKMSMDELERLSRNPDNIDDEILKRATKPTKAFEQVIKEYPKLDIEHVFLSDEEKEQYCKQ
;
A
#
# COMPACT_ATOMS: atom_id res chain seq x y z
N MET A 1 22.54 -8.75 39.25
CA MET A 1 21.78 -8.60 37.99
C MET A 1 20.57 -7.73 38.29
N THR A 2 20.47 -6.53 37.71
CA THR A 2 19.39 -5.57 38.07
C THR A 2 18.15 -5.80 37.23
N LEU A 3 16.96 -5.53 37.78
CA LEU A 3 15.68 -5.63 37.06
C LEU A 3 15.72 -4.85 35.72
N ALA A 4 16.33 -3.66 35.72
CA ALA A 4 16.52 -2.83 34.53
C ALA A 4 17.34 -3.52 33.42
N GLY A 5 18.32 -4.35 33.79
CA GLY A 5 19.11 -5.14 32.86
C GLY A 5 18.31 -6.28 32.20
N VAL A 6 17.36 -6.87 32.94
CA VAL A 6 16.46 -7.91 32.43
C VAL A 6 15.42 -7.31 31.48
N THR A 7 14.81 -6.16 31.84
CA THR A 7 13.80 -5.48 31.01
C THR A 7 14.38 -5.00 29.67
N ASN A 8 15.60 -4.48 29.65
CA ASN A 8 16.26 -4.08 28.40
C ASN A 8 16.59 -5.26 27.50
N ARG A 9 16.89 -6.42 28.10
CA ARG A 9 17.19 -7.66 27.37
C ARG A 9 15.92 -8.27 26.78
N ILE A 10 14.80 -8.25 27.51
CA ILE A 10 13.47 -8.63 27.01
C ILE A 10 13.05 -7.72 25.84
N LYS A 11 13.16 -6.39 25.97
CA LYS A 11 12.84 -5.45 24.88
C LYS A 11 13.70 -5.67 23.63
N ARG A 12 14.98 -6.04 23.78
CA ARG A 12 15.86 -6.40 22.66
C ARG A 12 15.47 -7.73 22.02
N ILE A 13 15.06 -8.72 22.82
CA ILE A 13 14.59 -10.02 22.33
C ILE A 13 13.25 -9.87 21.61
N GLU A 14 12.30 -9.09 22.13
CA GLU A 14 11.05 -8.74 21.46
C GLU A 14 11.29 -7.99 20.14
N LYS A 15 12.23 -7.03 20.11
CA LYS A 15 12.66 -6.36 18.86
C LYS A 15 13.38 -7.29 17.87
N ALA A 16 14.10 -8.29 18.37
CA ALA A 16 14.81 -9.26 17.52
C ALA A 16 13.86 -10.33 16.96
N GLN A 17 12.79 -10.67 17.71
CA GLN A 17 11.73 -11.57 17.27
C GLN A 17 10.70 -10.88 16.36
N HIS A 18 10.52 -9.57 16.51
CA HIS A 18 9.72 -8.71 15.65
C HIS A 18 10.60 -7.57 15.12
N PRO A 19 11.45 -7.81 14.09
CA PRO A 19 12.21 -6.74 13.47
C PRO A 19 11.24 -5.63 13.08
N SER A 20 11.57 -4.38 13.44
CA SER A 20 10.79 -3.17 13.16
C SER A 20 10.04 -3.31 11.84
N GLY A 21 8.70 -3.24 11.90
CA GLY A 21 7.82 -3.73 10.86
C GLY A 21 8.24 -3.28 9.46
N ARG A 22 8.12 -4.17 8.48
CA ARG A 22 8.47 -3.85 7.10
C ARG A 22 7.46 -2.86 6.51
N LYS A 23 7.91 -2.14 5.47
CA LYS A 23 6.99 -1.46 4.56
C LYS A 23 6.29 -2.53 3.73
N MET A 24 4.97 -2.54 3.75
CA MET A 24 4.15 -3.48 2.99
C MET A 24 3.36 -2.74 1.92
N LEU A 25 3.33 -3.27 0.71
CA LEU A 25 2.62 -2.67 -0.41
C LEU A 25 1.32 -3.43 -0.69
N ILE A 26 0.22 -2.70 -0.74
CA ILE A 26 -1.05 -3.15 -1.31
C ILE A 26 -1.24 -2.40 -2.64
N THR A 27 -1.59 -3.13 -3.69
CA THR A 27 -1.92 -2.53 -4.98
C THR A 27 -3.30 -2.97 -5.44
N TYR A 28 -4.01 -2.09 -6.13
CA TYR A 28 -5.24 -2.48 -6.81
C TYR A 28 -4.90 -3.33 -8.04
N ALA A 29 -5.43 -4.54 -8.07
CA ALA A 29 -5.16 -5.56 -9.08
C ALA A 29 -6.35 -5.76 -10.04
N VAL A 30 -6.13 -6.55 -11.08
CA VAL A 30 -7.16 -6.92 -12.07
C VAL A 30 -8.34 -7.62 -11.37
N TYR A 31 -9.57 -7.39 -11.85
CA TYR A 31 -10.85 -7.93 -11.33
C TYR A 31 -11.40 -7.30 -10.04
N ASP A 32 -11.13 -6.01 -9.79
CA ASP A 32 -11.66 -5.30 -8.61
C ASP A 32 -11.24 -5.95 -7.29
N LYS A 33 -9.94 -6.26 -7.22
CA LYS A 33 -9.31 -6.90 -6.05
C LYS A 33 -8.12 -6.10 -5.56
N TRP A 34 -7.78 -6.29 -4.30
CA TRP A 34 -6.62 -5.71 -3.64
C TRP A 34 -5.57 -6.79 -3.41
N LEU A 35 -4.36 -6.55 -3.94
CA LEU A 35 -3.24 -7.48 -3.89
C LEU A 35 -2.21 -7.00 -2.87
N VAL A 36 -1.90 -7.85 -1.90
CA VAL A 36 -0.72 -7.67 -1.04
C VAL A 36 0.51 -8.17 -1.81
N LYS A 37 1.39 -7.26 -2.23
CA LYS A 37 2.54 -7.62 -3.08
C LYS A 37 3.53 -8.56 -2.40
N TYR A 38 3.62 -8.51 -1.07
CA TYR A 38 4.57 -9.32 -0.32
C TYR A 38 4.40 -10.82 -0.55
N ASP A 39 3.22 -11.37 -0.28
CA ASP A 39 2.95 -12.80 -0.40
C ASP A 39 1.99 -13.16 -1.54
N GLY A 40 1.47 -12.17 -2.25
CA GLY A 40 0.58 -12.37 -3.38
C GLY A 40 -0.88 -12.64 -2.99
N GLU A 41 -1.25 -12.46 -1.72
CA GLU A 41 -2.63 -12.64 -1.27
C GLU A 41 -3.57 -11.57 -1.86
N VAL A 42 -4.77 -12.00 -2.23
CA VAL A 42 -5.76 -11.19 -2.95
C VAL A 42 -7.04 -11.08 -2.12
N PHE A 43 -7.58 -9.86 -2.03
CA PHE A 43 -8.73 -9.52 -1.20
C PHE A 43 -9.80 -8.78 -2.00
N ASP A 44 -11.05 -8.88 -1.55
CA ASP A 44 -12.17 -8.19 -2.20
C ASP A 44 -12.19 -6.70 -1.85
N THR A 45 -11.73 -6.34 -0.65
CA THR A 45 -11.72 -4.95 -0.18
C THR A 45 -10.36 -4.55 0.39
N LEU A 46 -10.10 -3.25 0.44
CA LEU A 46 -8.86 -2.72 0.98
C LEU A 46 -8.77 -2.97 2.49
N GLU A 47 -9.89 -2.86 3.21
CA GLU A 47 -10.00 -3.12 4.64
C GLU A 47 -9.55 -4.55 4.98
N GLN A 48 -10.00 -5.54 4.20
CA GLN A 48 -9.60 -6.95 4.38
C GLN A 48 -8.08 -7.12 4.23
N ALA A 49 -7.48 -6.47 3.23
CA ALA A 49 -6.03 -6.51 3.02
C ALA A 49 -5.26 -5.83 4.18
N ILE A 50 -5.78 -4.71 4.70
CA ILE A 50 -5.20 -4.01 5.86
C ILE A 50 -5.27 -4.88 7.12
N ASP A 51 -6.42 -5.47 7.41
CA ASP A 51 -6.60 -6.35 8.56
C ASP A 51 -5.66 -7.55 8.48
N TYR A 52 -5.57 -8.17 7.30
CA TYR A 52 -4.65 -9.25 7.04
C TYR A 52 -3.19 -8.87 7.38
N LEU A 53 -2.70 -7.73 6.84
CA LEU A 53 -1.34 -7.26 7.12
C LEU A 53 -1.12 -6.97 8.60
N LYS A 54 -2.08 -6.29 9.24
CA LYS A 54 -2.03 -5.93 10.67
C LYS A 54 -1.94 -7.17 11.56
N HIS A 55 -2.74 -8.19 11.27
CA HIS A 55 -2.77 -9.42 12.08
C HIS A 55 -1.57 -10.33 11.82
N LYS A 56 -1.16 -10.49 10.56
CA LYS A 56 -0.12 -11.45 10.18
C LYS A 56 1.29 -10.89 10.32
N TYR A 57 1.52 -9.64 9.92
CA TYR A 57 2.87 -9.09 9.76
C TYR A 57 3.20 -7.92 10.67
N ARG A 58 2.19 -7.23 11.22
CA ARG A 58 2.38 -6.01 12.05
C ARG A 58 3.31 -5.00 11.35
N PRO A 59 2.95 -4.52 10.14
CA PRO A 59 3.80 -3.64 9.35
C PRO A 59 4.10 -2.34 10.09
N ALA A 60 5.27 -1.73 9.85
CA ALA A 60 5.54 -0.39 10.37
C ALA A 60 4.88 0.67 9.49
N LYS A 61 4.73 0.37 8.19
CA LYS A 61 4.10 1.25 7.21
C LYS A 61 3.39 0.44 6.15
N VAL A 62 2.22 0.90 5.73
CA VAL A 62 1.47 0.33 4.62
C VAL A 62 1.42 1.35 3.48
N LEU A 63 1.87 0.94 2.31
CA LEU A 63 1.82 1.73 1.09
C LEU A 63 0.62 1.26 0.26
N ILE A 64 -0.20 2.18 -0.20
CA ILE A 64 -1.36 1.90 -1.04
C ILE A 64 -1.13 2.48 -2.42
N ASN A 65 -1.12 1.62 -3.43
CA ASN A 65 -1.10 2.02 -4.84
C ASN A 65 -2.43 1.63 -5.50
N ASP A 66 -3.35 2.59 -5.56
CA ASP A 66 -4.66 2.46 -6.19
C ASP A 66 -4.76 3.23 -7.52
N TYR A 67 -3.61 3.63 -8.10
CA TYR A 67 -3.56 4.38 -9.36
C TYR A 67 -4.34 3.69 -10.49
N THR A 68 -4.19 2.37 -10.60
CA THR A 68 -4.88 1.56 -11.60
C THR A 68 -6.40 1.59 -11.44
N TYR A 69 -6.91 1.74 -10.21
CA TYR A 69 -8.35 1.92 -9.96
C TYR A 69 -8.89 3.18 -10.63
N ASN A 70 -8.17 4.30 -10.48
CA ASN A 70 -8.59 5.57 -11.08
C ASN A 70 -8.51 5.50 -12.60
N LEU A 71 -7.47 4.87 -13.16
CA LEU A 71 -7.37 4.64 -14.60
C LEU A 71 -8.55 3.84 -15.16
N PHE A 72 -8.97 2.77 -14.48
CA PHE A 72 -10.13 1.97 -14.92
C PHE A 72 -11.46 2.73 -14.94
N LYS A 73 -11.55 3.85 -14.23
CA LYS A 73 -12.74 4.71 -14.20
C LYS A 73 -12.72 5.84 -15.20
N MET A 74 -11.58 6.05 -15.87
CA MET A 74 -11.45 7.07 -16.90
C MET A 74 -12.15 6.63 -18.18
N SER A 75 -12.60 7.61 -18.97
CA SER A 75 -13.11 7.36 -20.31
C SER A 75 -11.98 6.90 -21.25
N MET A 76 -12.33 6.18 -22.31
CA MET A 76 -11.36 5.75 -23.33
C MET A 76 -10.62 6.94 -23.96
N ASP A 77 -11.30 8.08 -24.14
CA ASP A 77 -10.69 9.31 -24.67
C ASP A 77 -9.62 9.88 -23.74
N GLU A 78 -9.84 9.81 -22.42
CA GLU A 78 -8.86 10.25 -21.41
C GLU A 78 -7.66 9.32 -21.33
N LEU A 79 -7.89 8.01 -21.42
CA LEU A 79 -6.83 7.00 -21.49
C LEU A 79 -5.99 7.16 -22.76
N GLU A 80 -6.63 7.45 -23.89
CA GLU A 80 -5.94 7.69 -25.16
C GLU A 80 -5.08 8.97 -25.10
N ARG A 81 -5.57 10.03 -24.46
CA ARG A 81 -4.79 11.26 -24.22
C ARG A 81 -3.57 11.01 -23.33
N LEU A 82 -3.73 10.22 -22.26
CA LEU A 82 -2.63 9.78 -21.39
C LEU A 82 -1.58 8.97 -22.17
N SER A 83 -2.02 8.10 -23.08
CA SER A 83 -1.13 7.23 -23.85
C SER A 83 -0.38 7.93 -24.98
N ARG A 84 -0.95 8.98 -25.59
CA ARG A 84 -0.40 9.60 -26.80
C ARG A 84 0.64 10.68 -26.54
N ASN A 85 0.65 11.31 -25.35
CA ASN A 85 1.58 12.39 -25.00
C ASN A 85 2.11 12.21 -23.56
N PRO A 86 3.03 11.26 -23.31
CA PRO A 86 3.61 11.07 -21.98
C PRO A 86 4.36 12.31 -21.46
N ASP A 87 4.91 13.14 -22.36
CA ASP A 87 5.65 14.37 -22.01
C ASP A 87 4.76 15.61 -21.86
N ASN A 88 3.47 15.51 -22.23
CA ASN A 88 2.51 16.60 -22.19
C ASN A 88 1.14 16.08 -21.74
N ILE A 89 1.17 15.29 -20.67
CA ILE A 89 -0.05 14.81 -20.01
C ILE A 89 -0.77 16.03 -19.45
N ASP A 90 -2.06 16.14 -19.77
CA ASP A 90 -2.94 17.15 -19.19
C ASP A 90 -2.92 17.01 -17.65
N ASP A 91 -2.45 18.06 -16.98
CA ASP A 91 -2.35 18.13 -15.51
C ASP A 91 -3.68 17.79 -14.82
N GLU A 92 -4.83 18.08 -15.42
CA GLU A 92 -6.13 17.72 -14.85
C GLU A 92 -6.43 16.22 -14.95
N ILE A 93 -6.00 15.57 -16.03
CA ILE A 93 -6.14 14.11 -16.17
C ILE A 93 -5.18 13.43 -15.18
N LEU A 94 -3.93 13.89 -15.09
CA LEU A 94 -2.95 13.35 -14.15
C LEU A 94 -3.39 13.50 -12.69
N LYS A 95 -3.93 14.68 -12.32
CA LYS A 95 -4.48 14.92 -10.97
C LYS A 95 -5.64 13.99 -10.63
N ARG A 96 -6.50 13.67 -11.61
CA ARG A 96 -7.61 12.73 -11.39
C ARG A 96 -7.12 11.29 -11.28
N ALA A 97 -6.11 10.90 -12.06
CA ALA A 97 -5.51 9.58 -11.97
C ALA A 97 -4.78 9.37 -10.64
N THR A 98 -4.19 10.43 -10.10
CA THR A 98 -3.40 10.41 -8.86
C THR A 98 -4.17 10.83 -7.61
N LYS A 99 -5.49 10.98 -7.69
CA LYS A 99 -6.28 11.31 -6.52
C LYS A 99 -6.46 10.08 -5.62
N PRO A 100 -6.31 10.18 -4.29
CA PRO A 100 -6.65 9.08 -3.40
C PRO A 100 -8.09 8.60 -3.61
N THR A 101 -8.28 7.27 -3.61
CA THR A 101 -9.62 6.69 -3.79
C THR A 101 -10.46 6.81 -2.52
N LYS A 102 -11.78 6.63 -2.66
CA LYS A 102 -12.68 6.54 -1.50
C LYS A 102 -12.30 5.41 -0.53
N ALA A 103 -11.83 4.28 -1.06
CA ALA A 103 -11.35 3.16 -0.25
C ALA A 103 -10.13 3.57 0.58
N PHE A 104 -9.17 4.29 -0.02
CA PHE A 104 -8.04 4.84 0.70
C PHE A 104 -8.46 5.83 1.81
N GLU A 105 -9.36 6.78 1.48
CA GLU A 105 -9.87 7.75 2.46
C GLU A 105 -10.61 7.08 3.64
N GLN A 106 -11.28 5.96 3.39
CA GLN A 106 -11.97 5.17 4.40
C GLN A 106 -10.99 4.47 5.34
N VAL A 107 -9.97 3.78 4.81
CA VAL A 107 -9.01 3.07 5.65
C VAL A 107 -8.14 4.00 6.51
N ILE A 108 -7.83 5.22 6.04
CA ILE A 108 -7.16 6.21 6.91
C ILE A 108 -8.01 6.52 8.15
N LYS A 109 -9.33 6.63 7.99
CA LYS A 109 -10.25 6.95 9.10
C LYS A 109 -10.43 5.76 10.04
N GLU A 110 -10.50 4.55 9.49
CA GLU A 110 -10.74 3.32 10.26
C GLU A 110 -9.48 2.84 11.01
N TYR A 111 -8.29 3.13 10.46
CA TYR A 111 -7.00 2.68 11.00
C TYR A 111 -6.06 3.83 11.38
N PRO A 112 -6.47 4.78 12.25
CA PRO A 112 -5.70 6.00 12.54
C PRO A 112 -4.36 5.76 13.27
N LYS A 113 -4.11 4.52 13.72
CA LYS A 113 -2.87 4.12 14.40
C LYS A 113 -1.85 3.47 13.46
N LEU A 114 -2.22 3.18 12.22
CA LEU A 114 -1.30 2.66 11.20
C LEU A 114 -0.70 3.82 10.42
N ASP A 115 0.60 3.73 10.11
CA ASP A 115 1.23 4.63 9.13
C ASP A 115 0.85 4.14 7.73
N ILE A 116 -0.12 4.81 7.12
CA ILE A 116 -0.65 4.48 5.78
C ILE A 116 -0.30 5.64 4.85
N GLU A 117 0.33 5.33 3.73
CA GLU A 117 0.73 6.31 2.71
C GLU A 117 0.17 5.93 1.34
N HIS A 118 -0.30 6.94 0.61
CA HIS A 118 -0.68 6.81 -0.79
C HIS A 118 0.56 6.97 -1.66
N VAL A 119 0.80 6.03 -2.57
CA VAL A 119 1.99 6.03 -3.43
C VAL A 119 1.66 5.76 -4.89
N PHE A 120 2.48 6.35 -5.77
CA PHE A 120 2.50 6.09 -7.21
C PHE A 120 3.79 5.36 -7.55
N LEU A 121 3.66 4.07 -7.83
CA LEU A 121 4.78 3.21 -8.18
C LEU A 121 4.55 2.62 -9.58
N SER A 122 5.61 2.60 -10.38
CA SER A 122 5.71 1.83 -11.63
C SER A 122 5.69 0.33 -11.35
N ASP A 123 5.50 -0.49 -12.39
CA ASP A 123 5.47 -1.95 -12.23
C ASP A 123 6.82 -2.50 -11.74
N GLU A 124 7.94 -1.94 -12.21
CA GLU A 124 9.29 -2.29 -11.74
C GLU A 124 9.48 -1.98 -10.25
N GLU A 125 8.99 -0.84 -9.77
CA GLU A 125 9.05 -0.47 -8.36
C GLU A 125 8.15 -1.37 -7.49
N LYS A 126 7.00 -1.81 -8.01
CA LYS A 126 6.11 -2.74 -7.30
C LYS A 126 6.76 -4.10 -7.08
N GLU A 127 7.59 -4.57 -8.01
CA GLU A 127 8.27 -5.88 -7.90
C GLU A 127 9.27 -5.94 -6.73
N GLN A 128 9.78 -4.79 -6.28
CA GLN A 128 10.67 -4.72 -5.11
C GLN A 128 10.00 -5.16 -3.79
N TYR A 129 8.66 -5.24 -3.79
CA TYR A 129 7.87 -5.60 -2.62
C TYR A 129 7.42 -7.06 -2.63
N CYS A 130 7.74 -7.85 -3.67
CA CYS A 130 7.49 -9.28 -3.71
C CYS A 130 8.41 -10.03 -2.73
N LYS A 131 7.97 -11.17 -2.19
CA LYS A 131 8.79 -12.03 -1.33
C LYS A 131 10.04 -12.48 -2.08
N GLN A 132 11.20 -12.04 -1.60
CA GLN A 132 12.52 -12.61 -1.92
C GLN A 132 12.81 -13.80 -1.00
#